data_AF-P01396-F1
#
_entry.id   AF-P01396-F1
#
_cell.length_a   1.000
_cell.length_b   1.000
_cell.length_c   1.000
_cell.angle_alpha   90.00
_cell.angle_beta   90.00
_cell.angle_gamma   90.00
#
_symmetry.space_group_name_H-M   'P 1'
#
loop_
_entity.id
_entity.type
_entity.pdbx_description
1 polymer ?
#
loop_
_entity_poly.entity_id
_entity_poly.type
_entity_poly.pdbx_seq_one_letter_code
_entity_poly.pdbx_strand_id
1 'polypeptide(L)' 'RTCNKTFSDQSKICPPGENICYTKTWCDAWCSQRGKRVELGCAATCPKVKAGVEIKCCSTDDCDKFQFGKPR' A
#
# COMPACT_ATOMS: atom_id res chain seq x y z
N ARG A 1 11.83 10.65 0.05
CA ARG A 1 11.38 9.26 -0.18
C ARG A 1 10.39 9.24 -1.33
N THR A 2 10.48 8.28 -2.23
CA THR A 2 9.48 7.97 -3.25
C THR A 2 8.75 6.68 -2.89
N CYS A 3 7.42 6.69 -3.00
CA CYS A 3 6.58 5.52 -2.82
C CYS A 3 5.52 5.47 -3.93
N ASN A 4 4.98 4.29 -4.21
CA ASN A 4 3.85 4.17 -5.12
C ASN A 4 2.57 4.70 -4.44
N LYS A 5 1.65 5.25 -5.24
CA LYS A 5 0.31 5.64 -4.74
C LYS A 5 -0.75 4.89 -5.51
N THR A 6 -1.79 4.46 -4.79
CA THR A 6 -2.99 3.88 -5.42
C THR A 6 -3.50 4.81 -6.52
N PHE A 7 -3.76 4.27 -7.71
CA PHE A 7 -4.18 5.03 -8.92
C PHE A 7 -3.11 5.91 -9.58
N SER A 8 -1.83 5.72 -9.27
CA SER A 8 -0.74 6.32 -10.03
C SER A 8 0.23 5.25 -10.48
N ASP A 9 0.47 5.18 -11.79
CA ASP A 9 1.52 4.35 -12.40
C ASP A 9 2.94 4.83 -12.06
N GLN A 10 3.07 5.99 -11.42
CA GLN A 10 4.34 6.60 -11.08
C GLN A 10 4.49 6.74 -9.57
N SER A 11 5.72 6.53 -9.11
CA SER A 11 6.11 6.83 -7.76
C SER A 11 6.01 8.31 -7.47
N LYS A 12 5.54 8.66 -6.27
CA LYS A 12 5.41 10.05 -5.83
C LYS A 12 6.33 10.29 -4.65
N ILE A 13 6.92 11.49 -4.65
CA ILE A 13 7.68 11.99 -3.52
C ILE A 13 6.72 12.13 -2.33
N CYS A 14 7.07 11.49 -1.22
CA CYS A 14 6.34 11.61 0.03
C CYS A 14 6.57 12.99 0.67
N PRO A 15 5.56 13.54 1.37
CA PRO A 15 5.74 14.78 2.10
C PRO A 15 6.83 14.65 3.18
N PRO A 16 7.46 15.78 3.57
CA PRO A 16 8.49 15.76 4.60
C PRO A 16 7.94 15.19 5.92
N GLY A 17 8.67 14.23 6.48
CA GLY A 17 8.24 13.47 7.67
C GLY A 17 7.65 12.09 7.36
N GLU A 18 7.20 11.84 6.12
CA GLU A 18 6.69 10.54 5.69
C GLU A 18 7.77 9.70 5.02
N ASN A 19 8.60 9.06 5.85
CA ASN A 19 9.74 8.26 5.39
C ASN A 19 9.44 6.76 5.28
N ILE A 20 8.17 6.35 5.27
CA ILE A 20 7.78 4.93 5.20
C ILE A 20 6.74 4.77 4.09
N CYS A 21 6.98 3.83 3.18
CA CYS A 21 5.97 3.39 2.23
C CYS A 21 5.12 2.31 2.90
N TYR A 22 3.80 2.33 2.68
CA TYR A 22 2.93 1.27 3.16
C TYR A 22 2.06 0.70 2.05
N THR A 23 1.78 -0.59 2.16
CA THR A 23 0.78 -1.32 1.39
C THR A 23 -0.25 -1.84 2.37
N LYS A 24 -1.49 -1.40 2.20
CA LYS A 24 -2.62 -1.79 3.03
C LYS A 24 -3.59 -2.57 2.17
N THR A 25 -3.87 -3.81 2.56
CA THR A 25 -4.79 -4.69 1.85
C THR A 25 -5.93 -5.12 2.76
N TRP A 26 -7.17 -4.97 2.30
CA TRP A 26 -8.36 -5.32 3.09
C TRP A 26 -9.49 -5.83 2.21
N CYS A 27 -10.40 -6.57 2.84
CA CYS A 27 -11.61 -7.08 2.19
C CYS A 27 -12.72 -6.03 2.36
N ASP A 28 -13.17 -5.42 1.26
CA ASP A 28 -14.30 -4.48 1.26
C ASP A 28 -15.60 -5.18 0.84
N ALA A 29 -16.69 -4.43 0.64
CA ALA A 29 -17.99 -4.98 0.21
C ALA A 29 -17.93 -5.75 -1.14
N TRP A 30 -16.94 -5.46 -1.98
CA TRP A 30 -16.75 -6.10 -3.29
C TRP A 30 -15.70 -7.20 -3.28
N CYS A 31 -15.18 -7.58 -2.11
CA CYS A 31 -14.10 -8.53 -1.98
C CYS A 31 -14.40 -9.89 -2.61
N SER A 32 -15.67 -10.35 -2.54
CA SER A 32 -16.11 -11.58 -3.19
C SER A 32 -16.10 -11.50 -4.73
N GLN A 33 -16.23 -10.31 -5.32
CA GLN A 33 -16.28 -10.11 -6.78
C GLN A 33 -14.95 -9.63 -7.35
N ARG A 34 -14.20 -8.79 -6.61
CA ARG A 34 -12.99 -8.10 -7.09
C ARG A 34 -11.72 -8.50 -6.33
N GLY A 35 -11.82 -9.33 -5.30
CA GLY A 35 -10.72 -9.62 -4.39
C GLY A 35 -10.46 -8.49 -3.40
N LYS A 36 -9.41 -8.65 -2.58
CA LYS A 36 -9.01 -7.66 -1.57
C LYS A 36 -8.64 -6.33 -2.25
N ARG A 37 -9.12 -5.21 -1.69
CA ARG A 37 -8.60 -3.90 -2.03
C ARG A 37 -7.16 -3.77 -1.57
N VAL A 38 -6.39 -3.00 -2.32
CA VAL A 38 -5.00 -2.67 -2.03
C VAL A 38 -4.85 -1.16 -2.14
N GLU A 39 -4.26 -0.56 -1.12
CA GLU A 39 -3.92 0.85 -1.03
C GLU A 39 -2.42 0.99 -0.80
N LEU A 40 -1.79 1.81 -1.62
CA LEU A 40 -0.40 2.20 -1.54
C LEU A 40 -0.30 3.68 -1.17
N GLY A 41 0.66 4.01 -0.31
CA GLY A 41 0.91 5.38 0.08
C GLY A 41 2.13 5.57 0.96
N CYS A 42 2.32 6.83 1.38
CA CYS A 42 3.36 7.28 2.29
C CYS A 42 2.79 7.45 3.70
N ALA A 43 3.59 7.15 4.72
CA ALA A 43 3.25 7.40 6.11
C ALA A 43 4.50 7.81 6.91
N ALA A 44 4.30 8.57 7.99
CA ALA A 44 5.36 8.90 8.94
C ALA A 44 5.74 7.70 9.82
N THR A 45 4.75 6.87 10.16
CA THR A 45 4.90 5.64 10.94
C THR A 45 4.12 4.51 10.28
N CYS A 46 4.56 3.27 10.44
CA CYS A 46 3.84 2.12 9.91
C CYS A 46 2.45 2.02 10.57
N PRO A 47 1.34 2.08 9.80
CA PRO A 47 0.02 2.01 10.39
C PRO A 47 -0.22 0.67 11.11
N LYS A 48 -0.99 0.70 12.21
CA LYS A 48 -1.27 -0.49 13.02
C LYS A 48 -2.20 -1.44 12.26
N VAL A 49 -1.81 -2.72 12.21
CA VAL A 49 -2.61 -3.82 11.68
C VAL A 49 -3.94 -3.91 12.44
N LYS A 50 -5.06 -3.89 11.72
CA LYS A 50 -6.40 -4.13 12.26
C LYS A 50 -6.90 -5.50 11.81
N ALA A 51 -7.83 -6.11 12.56
CA ALA A 51 -8.46 -7.34 12.14
C ALA A 51 -9.08 -7.17 10.73
N GLY A 52 -8.73 -8.06 9.80
CA GLY A 52 -9.17 -8.01 8.40
C GLY A 52 -8.40 -7.04 7.49
N VAL A 53 -7.38 -6.34 8.01
CA VAL A 53 -6.51 -5.44 7.26
C VAL A 53 -5.07 -5.92 7.38
N GLU A 54 -4.49 -6.35 6.27
CA GLU A 54 -3.06 -6.66 6.17
C GLU A 54 -2.31 -5.37 5.82
N ILE A 55 -1.29 -5.03 6.60
CA ILE A 55 -0.45 -3.85 6.38
C ILE A 55 1.00 -4.31 6.26
N LYS A 56 1.66 -3.87 5.18
CA LYS A 56 3.10 -4.02 4.97
C LYS A 56 3.71 -2.64 4.91
N CYS A 57 4.83 -2.46 5.58
CA CYS A 57 5.55 -1.20 5.58
C CYS A 57 6.99 -1.46 5.21
N CYS A 58 7.59 -0.51 4.51
CA CYS A 58 8.97 -0.61 4.11
C CYS A 58 9.63 0.76 4.07
N SER A 59 10.92 0.75 4.39
CA SER A 59 11.75 1.93 4.53
C SER A 59 12.76 2.06 3.38
N THR A 60 12.33 1.72 2.18
CA THR A 60 13.13 1.89 0.95
C THR A 60 12.30 2.68 -0.06
N ASP A 61 12.93 3.32 -1.03
CA ASP A 61 12.23 3.96 -2.13
C ASP A 61 11.56 2.89 -3.01
N ASP A 62 10.28 3.08 -3.34
CA ASP A 62 9.50 2.23 -4.27
C ASP A 62 9.40 0.74 -3.88
N CYS A 63 9.48 0.48 -2.58
CA CYS A 63 9.41 -0.87 -2.02
C CYS A 63 7.98 -1.42 -1.94
N ASP A 64 6.97 -0.54 -1.99
CA ASP A 64 5.56 -0.87 -1.94
C ASP A 64 5.05 -1.28 -3.33
N LYS A 65 5.50 -2.44 -3.81
CA LYS A 65 5.09 -2.96 -5.12
C LYS A 65 3.64 -3.45 -5.08
N PHE A 66 2.80 -2.90 -5.97
CA PHE A 66 1.46 -3.42 -6.20
C PHE A 66 1.55 -4.81 -6.87
N GLN A 67 1.11 -5.88 -6.20
CA GLN A 67 1.06 -7.22 -6.80
C GLN A 67 -0.25 -7.47 -7.56
N PHE A 68 -0.58 -6.61 -8.54
CA PHE A 68 -1.68 -6.87 -9.48
C PHE A 68 -1.14 -7.94 -10.42
N GLY A 69 -1.59 -9.18 -10.24
CA GLY A 69 -1.32 -10.22 -11.22
C GLY A 69 -0.26 -11.25 -10.84
N LYS A 70 -0.29 -11.81 -9.63
CA LYS A 70 -0.05 -13.26 -9.57
C LYS A 70 -1.38 -13.95 -9.89
N PRO A 71 -1.58 -14.49 -11.10
CA PRO A 71 -2.55 -15.57 -11.26
C PRO A 71 -2.07 -16.70 -10.34
N ARG A 72 -2.97 -17.26 -9.56
CA ARG A 72 -2.86 -18.68 -9.22
C ARG A 72 -3.57 -19.44 -10.31
#